data_AF-A0A8J6UJL1-F1
#
_entry.id   AF-A0A8J6UJL1-F1
#
_cell.length_a   1.000
_cell.length_b   1.000
_cell.length_c   1.000
_cell.angle_alpha   90.00
_cell.angle_beta   90.00
_cell.angle_gamma   90.00
#
_symmetry.space_group_name_H-M   'P 1'
#
loop_
_entity.id
_entity.type
_entity.pdbx_description
1 polymer ?
#
loop_
_entity_poly.entity_id
_entity_poly.type
_entity_poly.pdbx_seq_one_letter_code
_entity_poly.pdbx_strand_id
1 'polypeptide(L)'
;MRSVRRLAPAALSFTLLLAACQPSNQAGASSPQQVADAFVSQVVLPNYQRFVADSERLSAALDSLAAAPGTEQLEAARKAWQQVRKTWETGESWAFGPAESGGFDGNLDDWPVNEKDLRSALASGALTPELFAKLTTTAKGFHGIEAVLYGTQGSRPEASQLSAAQLTYLRQAGADLATNAKGLAAAWDGPKGFGAAFKAKPEEAVAEILQGMVGTLEEVADEKLGAPLDSRKKSDLESFYSDNTRADIVANLAGVSEALQRSGLIQLLQSRDAQLGSSLQRPWMRPRPGHAHCQRS
;
A
#
# COMPACT_ATOMS: atom_id res chain seq x y z
N MET A 1 -55.38 -32.08 66.84
CA MET A 1 -55.21 -32.07 65.37
C MET A 1 -54.13 -31.06 64.98
N ARG A 2 -52.87 -31.49 64.76
CA ARG A 2 -51.88 -30.70 64.00
C ARG A 2 -50.97 -31.64 63.21
N SER A 3 -51.00 -31.41 61.90
CA SER A 3 -50.40 -32.08 60.75
C SER A 3 -48.97 -32.62 60.89
N VAL A 4 -48.79 -33.89 60.47
CA VAL A 4 -47.50 -34.49 60.10
C VAL A 4 -47.13 -34.00 58.69
N ARG A 5 -46.01 -33.26 58.57
CA ARG A 5 -45.46 -32.86 57.26
C ARG A 5 -44.61 -34.00 56.70
N ARG A 6 -45.01 -34.52 55.54
CA ARG A 6 -44.25 -35.50 54.74
C ARG A 6 -43.12 -34.78 54.00
N LEU A 7 -41.89 -35.31 54.11
CA LEU A 7 -40.75 -34.92 53.27
C LEU A 7 -40.91 -35.57 51.89
N ALA A 8 -40.80 -34.77 50.82
CA ALA A 8 -40.73 -35.25 49.45
C ALA A 8 -39.26 -35.47 49.04
N PRO A 9 -38.92 -36.49 48.23
CA PRO A 9 -37.57 -36.71 47.74
C PRO A 9 -37.26 -35.75 46.59
N ALA A 10 -36.13 -35.05 46.67
CA ALA A 10 -35.59 -34.25 45.57
C ALA A 10 -34.98 -35.19 44.52
N ALA A 11 -35.52 -35.15 43.30
CA ALA A 11 -34.98 -35.85 42.15
C ALA A 11 -33.71 -35.14 41.66
N LEU A 12 -32.56 -35.83 41.70
CA LEU A 12 -31.34 -35.41 41.02
C LEU A 12 -31.53 -35.58 39.51
N SER A 13 -31.72 -34.48 38.79
CA SER A 13 -31.60 -34.46 37.34
C SER A 13 -30.12 -34.45 36.95
N PHE A 14 -29.63 -35.59 36.47
CA PHE A 14 -28.28 -35.74 35.90
C PHE A 14 -28.32 -35.25 34.44
N THR A 15 -27.97 -33.99 34.22
CA THR A 15 -27.88 -33.43 32.85
C THR A 15 -26.60 -33.97 32.20
N LEU A 16 -26.74 -34.93 31.27
CA LEU A 16 -25.66 -35.34 30.37
C LEU A 16 -25.28 -34.13 29.49
N LEU A 17 -24.15 -33.49 29.79
CA LEU A 17 -23.49 -32.56 28.87
C LEU A 17 -22.90 -33.39 27.72
N LEU A 18 -23.68 -33.54 26.65
CA LEU A 18 -23.14 -33.91 25.34
C LEU A 18 -22.20 -32.79 24.90
N ALA A 19 -20.90 -32.99 25.13
CA ALA A 19 -19.85 -32.24 24.47
C ALA A 19 -19.96 -32.54 22.98
N ALA A 20 -20.77 -31.75 22.27
CA ALA A 20 -20.76 -31.71 20.82
C ALA A 20 -19.35 -31.25 20.41
N CYS A 21 -18.57 -32.17 19.85
CA CYS A 21 -17.39 -31.82 19.07
C CYS A 21 -17.84 -30.88 17.96
N GLN A 22 -17.70 -29.57 18.19
CA GLN A 22 -17.68 -28.63 17.09
C GLN A 22 -16.49 -29.07 16.22
N PRO A 23 -16.67 -29.27 14.90
CA PRO A 23 -15.53 -29.35 14.01
C PRO A 23 -14.79 -28.02 14.18
N SER A 24 -13.65 -28.07 14.86
CA SER A 24 -12.67 -27.00 14.77
C SER A 24 -12.45 -26.78 13.29
N ASN A 25 -12.80 -25.58 12.79
CA ASN A 25 -12.38 -25.09 11.48
C ASN A 25 -10.84 -24.99 11.52
N GLN A 26 -10.17 -26.14 11.46
CA GLN A 26 -8.82 -26.27 10.95
C GLN A 26 -8.97 -25.82 9.51
N ALA A 27 -8.66 -24.55 9.23
CA ALA A 27 -8.46 -24.10 7.86
C ALA A 27 -7.53 -25.13 7.22
N GLY A 28 -8.01 -25.85 6.21
CA GLY A 28 -7.25 -26.94 5.60
C GLY A 28 -5.88 -26.44 5.15
N ALA A 29 -4.87 -27.30 5.24
CA ALA A 29 -3.52 -27.04 4.73
C ALA A 29 -3.59 -26.44 3.32
N SER A 30 -2.95 -25.28 3.12
CA SER A 30 -2.84 -24.69 1.78
C SER A 30 -1.71 -25.34 1.00
N SER A 31 -1.94 -25.65 -0.28
CA SER A 31 -0.89 -26.02 -1.23
C SER A 31 -0.21 -24.77 -1.82
N PRO A 32 1.00 -24.89 -2.39
CA PRO A 32 1.63 -23.80 -3.14
C PRO A 32 0.74 -23.21 -4.24
N GLN A 33 -0.08 -24.04 -4.91
CA GLN A 33 -1.04 -23.56 -5.91
C GLN A 33 -2.11 -22.67 -5.28
N GLN A 34 -2.69 -23.10 -4.16
CA GLN A 34 -3.67 -22.29 -3.44
C GLN A 34 -3.06 -20.97 -2.96
N VAL A 35 -1.78 -20.97 -2.61
CA VAL A 35 -1.07 -19.74 -2.23
C VAL A 35 -0.92 -18.79 -3.41
N ALA A 36 -0.43 -19.28 -4.55
CA ALA A 36 -0.30 -18.47 -5.76
C ALA A 36 -1.65 -17.91 -6.23
N ASP A 37 -2.70 -18.74 -6.21
CA ASP A 37 -4.06 -18.33 -6.59
C ASP A 37 -4.61 -17.24 -5.66
N ALA A 38 -4.48 -17.42 -4.34
CA ALA A 38 -4.95 -16.46 -3.35
C ALA A 38 -4.15 -15.16 -3.38
N PHE A 39 -2.82 -15.23 -3.55
CA PHE A 39 -1.99 -14.05 -3.66
C PHE A 39 -2.40 -13.16 -4.84
N VAL A 40 -2.56 -13.74 -6.04
CA VAL A 40 -3.01 -12.98 -7.21
C VAL A 40 -4.42 -12.41 -7.02
N SER A 41 -5.37 -13.25 -6.61
CA SER A 41 -6.80 -12.89 -6.59
C SER A 41 -7.23 -12.07 -5.39
N GLN A 42 -6.53 -12.17 -4.26
CA GLN A 42 -6.92 -11.52 -3.01
C GLN A 42 -5.97 -10.40 -2.61
N VAL A 43 -4.68 -10.46 -2.98
CA VAL A 43 -3.69 -9.44 -2.60
C VAL A 43 -3.43 -8.49 -3.78
N VAL A 44 -2.84 -9.02 -4.84
CA VAL A 44 -2.28 -8.19 -5.93
C VAL A 44 -3.35 -7.48 -6.74
N LEU A 45 -4.28 -8.21 -7.36
CA LEU A 45 -5.29 -7.60 -8.23
C LEU A 45 -6.21 -6.62 -7.48
N PRO A 46 -6.71 -6.91 -6.26
CA PRO A 46 -7.50 -5.95 -5.50
C PRO A 46 -6.71 -4.68 -5.14
N ASN A 47 -5.42 -4.79 -4.80
CA ASN A 47 -4.58 -3.63 -4.55
C ASN A 47 -4.37 -2.81 -5.84
N TYR A 48 -4.03 -3.42 -6.98
CA TYR A 48 -3.85 -2.66 -8.22
C TYR A 48 -5.14 -2.03 -8.75
N GLN A 49 -6.30 -2.67 -8.56
CA GLN A 49 -7.59 -2.05 -8.85
C GLN A 49 -7.86 -0.83 -7.96
N ARG A 50 -7.54 -0.93 -6.66
CA ARG A 50 -7.58 0.20 -5.72
C ARG A 50 -6.61 1.30 -6.14
N PHE A 51 -5.41 0.94 -6.58
CA PHE A 51 -4.40 1.87 -7.04
C PHE A 51 -4.85 2.63 -8.28
N VAL A 52 -5.46 1.96 -9.26
CA VAL A 52 -6.09 2.60 -10.43
C VAL A 52 -7.14 3.62 -9.98
N ALA A 53 -8.08 3.21 -9.11
CA ALA A 53 -9.15 4.09 -8.66
C ALA A 53 -8.63 5.30 -7.87
N ASP A 54 -7.64 5.10 -6.99
CA ASP A 54 -7.03 6.18 -6.21
C ASP A 54 -6.21 7.12 -7.12
N SER A 55 -5.54 6.59 -8.14
CA SER A 55 -4.79 7.38 -9.15
C SER A 55 -5.70 8.22 -10.03
N GLU A 56 -6.85 7.69 -10.45
CA GLU A 56 -7.86 8.46 -11.18
C GLU A 56 -8.44 9.60 -10.34
N ARG A 57 -8.64 9.37 -9.03
CA ARG A 57 -9.05 10.44 -8.10
C ARG A 57 -7.98 11.50 -7.95
N LEU A 58 -6.70 11.13 -7.87
CA LEU A 58 -5.61 12.10 -7.88
C LEU A 58 -5.61 12.90 -9.18
N SER A 59 -5.67 12.25 -10.34
CA SER A 59 -5.73 12.92 -11.64
C SER A 59 -6.87 13.95 -11.70
N ALA A 60 -8.08 13.55 -11.28
CA ALA A 60 -9.24 14.45 -11.25
C ALA A 60 -9.06 15.62 -10.28
N ALA A 61 -8.45 15.40 -9.12
CA ALA A 61 -8.18 16.46 -8.15
C ALA A 61 -7.13 17.47 -8.68
N LEU A 62 -6.09 16.98 -9.37
CA LEU A 62 -5.09 17.83 -10.01
C LEU A 62 -5.67 18.61 -11.18
N ASP A 63 -6.57 18.00 -11.97
CA ASP A 63 -7.32 18.70 -13.01
C ASP A 63 -8.20 19.82 -12.44
N SER A 64 -8.91 19.55 -11.33
CA SER A 64 -9.72 20.54 -10.64
C SER A 64 -8.89 21.70 -10.10
N LEU A 65 -7.74 21.41 -9.47
CA LEU A 65 -6.79 22.42 -9.01
C LEU A 65 -6.26 23.27 -10.17
N ALA A 66 -5.91 22.64 -11.29
CA ALA A 66 -5.40 23.34 -12.46
C ALA A 66 -6.45 24.21 -13.17
N ALA A 67 -7.74 23.83 -13.11
CA ALA A 67 -8.83 24.60 -13.71
C ALA A 67 -9.27 25.79 -12.84
N ALA A 68 -9.27 25.62 -11.52
CA ALA A 68 -9.67 26.65 -10.56
C ALA A 68 -8.76 26.60 -9.31
N PRO A 69 -7.57 27.23 -9.36
CA PRO A 69 -6.65 27.22 -8.23
C PRO A 69 -7.28 27.87 -6.99
N GLY A 70 -7.45 27.07 -5.93
CA GLY A 70 -8.02 27.51 -4.67
C GLY A 70 -7.57 26.61 -3.53
N THR A 71 -7.65 27.13 -2.29
CA THR A 71 -7.21 26.40 -1.09
C THR A 71 -7.92 25.06 -0.95
N GLU A 72 -9.22 24.99 -1.23
CA GLU A 72 -9.99 23.74 -1.17
C GLU A 72 -9.48 22.71 -2.19
N GLN A 73 -9.24 23.14 -3.44
CA GLN A 73 -8.76 22.26 -4.51
C GLN A 73 -7.33 21.77 -4.24
N LEU A 74 -6.48 22.62 -3.69
CA LEU A 74 -5.10 22.25 -3.32
C LEU A 74 -5.09 21.21 -2.20
N GLU A 75 -5.91 21.39 -1.17
CA GLU A 75 -6.04 20.42 -0.09
C GLU A 75 -6.69 19.11 -0.55
N ALA A 76 -7.64 19.17 -1.50
CA ALA A 76 -8.19 17.97 -2.13
C ALA A 76 -7.13 17.19 -2.92
N ALA A 77 -6.29 17.88 -3.70
CA ALA A 77 -5.16 17.28 -4.42
C ALA A 77 -4.14 16.65 -3.47
N ARG A 78 -3.74 17.35 -2.41
CA ARG A 78 -2.82 16.84 -1.37
C ARG A 78 -3.34 15.57 -0.70
N LYS A 79 -4.62 15.56 -0.32
CA LYS A 79 -5.27 14.38 0.27
C LYS A 79 -5.36 13.21 -0.72
N ALA A 80 -5.71 13.48 -1.98
CA ALA A 80 -5.76 12.47 -3.01
C ALA A 80 -4.37 11.85 -3.23
N TRP A 81 -3.31 12.68 -3.26
CA TRP A 81 -1.92 12.23 -3.38
C TRP A 81 -1.52 11.31 -2.23
N GLN A 82 -1.78 11.71 -0.98
CA GLN A 82 -1.48 10.88 0.19
C GLN A 82 -2.22 9.54 0.14
N GLN A 83 -3.48 9.53 -0.31
CA GLN A 83 -4.28 8.31 -0.41
C GLN A 83 -3.75 7.35 -1.47
N VAL A 84 -3.41 7.85 -2.67
CA VAL A 84 -2.86 6.99 -3.72
C VAL A 84 -1.45 6.51 -3.36
N ARG A 85 -0.63 7.38 -2.74
CA ARG A 85 0.71 7.04 -2.25
C ARG A 85 0.68 5.87 -1.28
N LYS A 86 -0.20 5.95 -0.28
CA LYS A 86 -0.42 4.85 0.67
C LYS A 86 -0.79 3.53 -0.02
N THR A 87 -1.63 3.59 -1.06
CA THR A 87 -2.06 2.38 -1.78
C THR A 87 -0.89 1.74 -2.55
N TRP A 88 -0.04 2.56 -3.17
CA TRP A 88 1.18 2.13 -3.84
C TRP A 88 2.21 1.53 -2.86
N GLU A 89 2.51 2.23 -1.76
CA GLU A 89 3.46 1.77 -0.74
C GLU A 89 3.02 0.46 -0.06
N THR A 90 1.69 0.26 0.08
CA THR A 90 1.14 -1.04 0.50
C THR A 90 1.47 -2.15 -0.51
N GLY A 91 1.65 -1.78 -1.77
CA GLY A 91 1.93 -2.67 -2.90
C GLY A 91 3.39 -3.06 -3.11
N GLU A 92 4.35 -2.42 -2.44
CA GLU A 92 5.78 -2.61 -2.74
C GLU A 92 6.29 -4.04 -2.52
N SER A 93 5.70 -4.78 -1.57
CA SER A 93 6.05 -6.20 -1.38
C SER A 93 5.64 -7.13 -2.54
N TRP A 94 4.97 -6.58 -3.56
CA TRP A 94 4.68 -7.23 -4.83
C TRP A 94 4.92 -6.34 -6.04
N ALA A 95 5.86 -5.38 -5.92
CA ALA A 95 6.36 -4.56 -7.03
C ALA A 95 7.39 -5.28 -7.93
N PHE A 96 7.46 -6.61 -7.87
CA PHE A 96 8.22 -7.42 -8.81
C PHE A 96 7.46 -7.68 -10.13
N GLY A 97 8.12 -8.38 -11.05
CA GLY A 97 7.50 -8.80 -12.32
C GLY A 97 7.21 -7.58 -13.20
N PRO A 98 5.96 -7.31 -13.61
CA PRO A 98 5.64 -6.18 -14.46
C PRO A 98 6.03 -4.82 -13.90
N ALA A 99 5.94 -4.62 -12.57
CA ALA A 99 6.27 -3.33 -11.97
C ALA A 99 7.73 -2.94 -12.23
N GLU A 100 8.66 -3.86 -11.98
CA GLU A 100 10.08 -3.72 -12.33
C GLU A 100 10.33 -3.82 -13.85
N SER A 101 10.03 -4.97 -14.47
CA SER A 101 10.41 -5.26 -15.86
C SER A 101 9.70 -4.41 -16.92
N GLY A 102 8.53 -3.87 -16.58
CA GLY A 102 7.79 -2.91 -17.38
C GLY A 102 8.16 -1.45 -17.10
N GLY A 103 9.03 -1.19 -16.12
CA GLY A 103 9.45 0.14 -15.70
C GLY A 103 8.34 0.96 -15.04
N PHE A 104 7.27 0.35 -14.55
CA PHE A 104 6.20 1.09 -13.86
C PHE A 104 6.69 1.64 -12.53
N ASP A 105 7.47 0.86 -11.77
CA ASP A 105 8.03 1.26 -10.49
C ASP A 105 8.78 2.59 -10.62
N GLY A 106 9.84 2.64 -11.42
CA GLY A 106 10.57 3.91 -11.60
C GLY A 106 9.76 5.03 -12.26
N ASN A 107 8.83 4.72 -13.17
CA ASN A 107 7.93 5.75 -13.72
C ASN A 107 7.00 6.37 -12.68
N LEU A 108 6.61 5.60 -11.67
CA LEU A 108 5.73 6.00 -10.60
C LEU A 108 6.51 6.64 -9.46
N ASP A 109 7.70 6.11 -9.13
CA ASP A 109 8.25 6.28 -7.80
C ASP A 109 9.77 6.46 -7.65
N ASP A 110 10.45 6.88 -8.72
CA ASP A 110 11.87 7.17 -8.60
C ASP A 110 12.16 8.30 -7.59
N TRP A 111 12.98 7.97 -6.58
CA TRP A 111 13.50 8.88 -5.55
C TRP A 111 15.05 8.90 -5.59
N PRO A 112 15.73 10.05 -5.42
CA PRO A 112 15.21 11.38 -5.13
C PRO A 112 14.77 12.18 -6.36
N VAL A 113 13.91 13.18 -6.14
CA VAL A 113 13.53 14.13 -7.18
C VAL A 113 14.75 14.87 -7.71
N ASN A 114 14.94 14.86 -9.03
CA ASN A 114 15.89 15.73 -9.68
C ASN A 114 15.31 17.15 -9.77
N GLU A 115 15.47 17.92 -8.68
CA GLU A 115 14.95 19.29 -8.56
C GLU A 115 15.43 20.21 -9.69
N LYS A 116 16.62 19.95 -10.26
CA LYS A 116 17.17 20.76 -11.35
C LYS A 116 16.38 20.52 -12.64
N ASP A 117 16.13 19.27 -12.98
CA ASP A 117 15.40 18.92 -14.20
C ASP A 117 13.93 19.32 -14.08
N LEU A 118 13.32 19.08 -12.91
CA LEU A 118 11.95 19.55 -12.62
C LEU A 118 11.86 21.08 -12.76
N ARG A 119 12.79 21.84 -12.16
CA ARG A 119 12.81 23.31 -12.28
C ARG A 119 13.04 23.77 -13.71
N SER A 120 13.90 23.08 -14.47
CA SER A 120 14.16 23.40 -15.87
C SER A 120 12.91 23.19 -16.73
N ALA A 121 12.19 22.09 -16.51
CA ALA A 121 10.91 21.80 -17.17
C ALA A 121 9.83 22.83 -16.84
N LEU A 122 9.79 23.33 -15.60
CA LEU A 122 8.84 24.34 -15.17
C LEU A 122 9.21 25.76 -15.63
N ALA A 123 10.48 26.01 -15.95
CA ALA A 123 10.97 27.32 -16.40
C ALA A 123 10.87 27.53 -17.91
N SER A 124 10.76 26.47 -18.72
CA SER A 124 10.83 26.52 -20.19
C SER A 124 9.60 27.12 -20.89
N GLY A 125 8.61 27.65 -20.15
CA GLY A 125 7.34 28.15 -20.69
C GLY A 125 6.21 27.14 -20.52
N ALA A 126 5.32 27.02 -21.52
CA ALA A 126 4.21 26.06 -21.48
C ALA A 126 4.72 24.63 -21.66
N LEU A 127 4.69 23.82 -20.61
CA LEU A 127 5.06 22.40 -20.66
C LEU A 127 4.07 21.62 -21.54
N THR A 128 4.47 21.21 -22.73
CA THR A 128 3.63 20.41 -23.64
C THR A 128 3.69 18.91 -23.28
N PRO A 129 2.72 18.09 -23.71
CA PRO A 129 2.77 16.63 -23.54
C PRO A 129 4.07 15.98 -24.04
N GLU A 130 4.62 16.46 -25.16
CA GLU A 130 5.86 15.95 -25.73
C GLU A 130 7.09 16.32 -24.91
N LEU A 131 7.07 17.46 -24.21
CA LEU A 131 8.12 17.86 -23.28
C LEU A 131 8.00 17.10 -21.96
N PHE A 132 6.78 16.93 -21.44
CA PHE A 132 6.53 16.13 -20.26
C PHE A 132 6.96 14.67 -20.46
N ALA A 133 6.64 14.06 -21.60
CA ALA A 133 7.03 12.68 -21.92
C ALA A 133 8.56 12.46 -21.99
N LYS A 134 9.36 13.52 -22.10
CA LYS A 134 10.83 13.46 -22.10
C LYS A 134 11.44 13.63 -20.72
N LEU A 135 10.63 13.95 -19.71
CA LEU A 135 11.12 14.02 -18.33
C LEU A 135 11.60 12.63 -17.88
N THR A 136 12.69 12.63 -17.15
CA THR A 136 13.16 11.43 -16.47
C THR A 136 12.17 11.01 -15.40
N THR A 137 12.22 9.75 -15.02
CA THR A 137 11.48 9.15 -13.90
C THR A 137 11.60 9.97 -12.62
N THR A 138 12.81 10.44 -12.28
CA THR A 138 13.11 11.34 -11.14
C THR A 138 12.53 12.77 -11.24
N ALA A 139 11.86 13.13 -12.34
CA ALA A 139 11.20 14.43 -12.52
C ALA A 139 9.68 14.31 -12.76
N LYS A 140 9.11 13.11 -12.58
CA LYS A 140 7.68 12.81 -12.69
C LYS A 140 7.22 11.93 -11.50
N GLY A 141 6.15 11.17 -11.67
CA GLY A 141 5.67 10.24 -10.65
C GLY A 141 5.17 10.91 -9.37
N PHE A 142 5.11 10.14 -8.29
CA PHE A 142 4.65 10.59 -6.97
C PHE A 142 5.44 11.79 -6.49
N HIS A 143 6.77 11.72 -6.51
CA HIS A 143 7.60 12.74 -5.89
C HIS A 143 7.72 14.02 -6.71
N GLY A 144 7.60 13.92 -8.04
CA GLY A 144 7.45 15.11 -8.88
C GLY A 144 6.15 15.87 -8.58
N ILE A 145 5.03 15.15 -8.46
CA ILE A 145 3.74 15.74 -8.03
C ILE A 145 3.85 16.32 -6.61
N GLU A 146 4.47 15.58 -5.71
CA GLU A 146 4.69 15.97 -4.31
C GLU A 146 5.48 17.29 -4.22
N ALA A 147 6.63 17.38 -4.90
CA ALA A 147 7.48 18.56 -4.90
C ALA A 147 6.75 19.82 -5.39
N VAL A 148 5.78 19.68 -6.31
CA VAL A 148 4.98 20.81 -6.79
C VAL A 148 3.82 21.13 -5.83
N LEU A 149 3.11 20.13 -5.30
CA LEU A 149 1.99 20.33 -4.37
C LEU A 149 2.44 20.87 -3.00
N TYR A 150 3.60 20.43 -2.52
CA TYR A 150 4.12 20.75 -1.20
C TYR A 150 5.29 21.73 -1.25
N GLY A 151 5.88 21.98 -2.40
CA GLY A 151 7.02 22.88 -2.57
C GLY A 151 8.36 22.20 -2.30
N THR A 152 9.44 22.80 -2.80
CA THR A 152 10.81 22.39 -2.49
C THR A 152 11.46 23.37 -1.51
N GLN A 153 12.61 23.00 -0.94
CA GLN A 153 13.43 23.86 -0.07
C GLN A 153 12.69 24.41 1.17
N GLY A 154 11.76 23.63 1.74
CA GLY A 154 10.99 24.00 2.93
C GLY A 154 9.91 25.05 2.69
N SER A 155 9.62 25.40 1.43
CA SER A 155 8.41 26.16 1.08
C SER A 155 7.17 25.28 1.23
N ARG A 156 6.00 25.90 1.39
CA ARG A 156 4.68 25.25 1.28
C ARG A 156 3.74 26.18 0.53
N PRO A 157 3.57 26.01 -0.79
CA PRO A 157 2.85 26.99 -1.59
C PRO A 157 1.36 26.98 -1.27
N GLU A 158 0.77 28.17 -1.28
CA GLU A 158 -0.67 28.36 -1.42
C GLU A 158 -1.09 28.18 -2.88
N ALA A 159 -2.37 27.91 -3.13
CA ALA A 159 -2.87 27.67 -4.48
C ALA A 159 -2.60 28.85 -5.43
N SER A 160 -2.64 30.09 -4.91
CA SER A 160 -2.35 31.33 -5.67
C SER A 160 -0.88 31.49 -6.05
N GLN A 161 0.03 30.72 -5.45
CA GLN A 161 1.47 30.74 -5.73
C GLN A 161 1.88 29.71 -6.79
N LEU A 162 0.96 28.82 -7.20
CA LEU A 162 1.21 27.86 -8.27
C LEU A 162 1.16 28.58 -9.63
N SER A 163 2.27 28.52 -10.35
CA SER A 163 2.37 29.05 -11.72
C SER A 163 1.54 28.23 -12.72
N ALA A 164 1.22 28.82 -13.86
CA ALA A 164 0.53 28.12 -14.95
C ALA A 164 1.30 26.87 -15.43
N ALA A 165 2.64 26.91 -15.43
CA ALA A 165 3.49 25.76 -15.78
C ALA A 165 3.38 24.64 -14.73
N GLN A 166 3.37 24.95 -13.43
CA GLN A 166 3.17 23.98 -12.36
C GLN A 166 1.78 23.34 -12.42
N LEU A 167 0.73 24.12 -12.66
CA LEU A 167 -0.64 23.59 -12.82
C LEU A 167 -0.74 22.67 -14.05
N THR A 168 -0.08 23.05 -15.14
CA THR A 168 0.00 22.24 -16.36
C THR A 168 0.79 20.94 -16.16
N TYR A 169 1.89 21.00 -15.39
CA TYR A 169 2.66 19.83 -14.98
C TYR A 169 1.83 18.88 -14.12
N LEU A 170 1.15 19.40 -13.08
CA LEU A 170 0.32 18.59 -12.18
C LEU A 170 -0.76 17.82 -12.94
N ARG A 171 -1.44 18.46 -13.89
CA ARG A 171 -2.41 17.81 -14.78
C ARG A 171 -1.78 16.65 -15.56
N GLN A 172 -0.63 16.87 -16.19
CA GLN A 172 0.04 15.85 -17.00
C GLN A 172 0.58 14.70 -16.15
N ALA A 173 1.21 15.01 -15.01
CA ALA A 173 1.74 14.03 -14.09
C ALA A 173 0.63 13.17 -13.47
N GLY A 174 -0.52 13.76 -13.12
CA GLY A 174 -1.69 13.03 -12.65
C GLY A 174 -2.22 12.03 -13.68
N ALA A 175 -2.33 12.47 -14.94
CA ALA A 175 -2.78 11.61 -16.04
C ALA A 175 -1.78 10.50 -16.36
N ASP A 176 -0.48 10.79 -16.33
CA ASP A 176 0.59 9.81 -16.53
C ASP A 176 0.60 8.76 -15.41
N LEU A 177 0.48 9.18 -14.15
CA LEU A 177 0.40 8.28 -13.00
C LEU A 177 -0.82 7.35 -13.10
N ALA A 178 -2.00 7.88 -13.45
CA ALA A 178 -3.19 7.07 -13.69
C ALA A 178 -3.03 6.11 -14.87
N THR A 179 -2.29 6.49 -15.92
CA THR A 179 -1.99 5.62 -17.07
C THR A 179 -1.06 4.48 -16.67
N ASN A 180 0.00 4.76 -15.90
CA ASN A 180 0.90 3.74 -15.36
C ASN A 180 0.16 2.77 -14.43
N ALA A 181 -0.69 3.27 -13.53
CA ALA A 181 -1.51 2.43 -12.66
C ALA A 181 -2.41 1.46 -13.46
N LYS A 182 -3.06 1.94 -14.52
CA LYS A 182 -3.88 1.11 -15.42
C LYS A 182 -3.04 0.08 -16.16
N GLY A 183 -1.88 0.48 -16.67
CA GLY A 183 -0.93 -0.39 -17.35
C GLY A 183 -0.46 -1.53 -16.44
N LEU A 184 -0.09 -1.22 -15.20
CA LEU A 184 0.35 -2.20 -14.22
C LEU A 184 -0.75 -3.20 -13.85
N ALA A 185 -1.97 -2.71 -13.58
CA ALA A 185 -3.12 -3.57 -13.31
C ALA A 185 -3.41 -4.52 -14.49
N ALA A 186 -3.40 -3.99 -15.72
CA ALA A 186 -3.62 -4.76 -16.93
C ALA A 186 -2.50 -5.78 -17.21
N ALA A 187 -1.25 -5.47 -16.85
CA ALA A 187 -0.13 -6.39 -17.01
C ALA A 187 -0.25 -7.62 -16.10
N TRP A 188 -0.94 -7.51 -14.97
CA TRP A 188 -1.22 -8.63 -14.07
C TRP A 188 -2.46 -9.43 -14.44
N ASP A 189 -3.49 -8.77 -14.99
CA ASP A 189 -4.82 -9.35 -15.18
C ASP A 189 -4.97 -10.21 -16.45
N GLY A 190 -5.97 -11.09 -16.44
CA GLY A 190 -6.38 -11.90 -17.57
C GLY A 190 -5.50 -13.15 -17.84
N PRO A 191 -5.90 -14.00 -18.80
CA PRO A 191 -5.26 -15.29 -19.05
C PRO A 191 -3.86 -15.19 -19.67
N LYS A 192 -3.48 -14.02 -20.18
CA LYS A 192 -2.15 -13.72 -20.71
C LYS A 192 -1.34 -12.77 -19.82
N GLY A 193 -1.93 -12.30 -18.72
CA GLY A 193 -1.25 -11.44 -17.76
C GLY A 193 -0.21 -12.21 -16.94
N PHE A 194 0.68 -11.47 -16.31
CA PHE A 194 1.71 -12.01 -15.44
C PHE A 194 1.12 -12.88 -14.32
N GLY A 195 -0.05 -12.52 -13.77
CA GLY A 195 -0.73 -13.32 -12.76
C GLY A 195 -1.05 -14.75 -13.21
N ALA A 196 -1.31 -14.99 -14.51
CA ALA A 196 -1.51 -16.33 -15.05
C ALA A 196 -0.18 -17.12 -15.10
N ALA A 197 0.91 -16.49 -15.56
CA ALA A 197 2.24 -17.10 -15.60
C ALA A 197 2.77 -17.40 -14.18
N PHE A 198 2.54 -16.49 -13.24
CA PHE A 198 2.86 -16.62 -11.83
C PHE A 198 2.17 -17.86 -11.22
N LYS A 199 0.85 -17.98 -11.40
CA LYS A 199 0.08 -19.14 -10.92
C LYS A 199 0.46 -20.47 -11.56
N ALA A 200 1.02 -20.46 -12.77
CA ALA A 200 1.46 -21.67 -13.45
C ALA A 200 2.73 -22.30 -12.84
N LYS A 201 3.40 -21.58 -11.93
CA LYS A 201 4.65 -22.00 -11.28
C LYS A 201 4.55 -21.85 -9.75
N PRO A 202 3.72 -22.66 -9.09
CA PRO A 202 3.30 -22.40 -7.71
C PRO A 202 4.43 -22.42 -6.67
N GLU A 203 5.48 -23.23 -6.85
CA GLU A 203 6.64 -23.22 -5.94
C GLU A 203 7.51 -21.97 -6.14
N GLU A 204 7.76 -21.56 -7.39
CA GLU A 204 8.45 -20.30 -7.71
C GLU A 204 7.64 -19.09 -7.20
N ALA A 205 6.31 -19.13 -7.34
CA ALA A 205 5.40 -18.11 -6.82
C ALA A 205 5.52 -17.94 -5.30
N VAL A 206 5.56 -19.04 -4.55
CA VAL A 206 5.76 -18.98 -3.09
C VAL A 206 7.11 -18.34 -2.75
N ALA A 207 8.18 -18.71 -3.46
CA ALA A 207 9.50 -18.12 -3.25
C ALA A 207 9.51 -16.61 -3.57
N GLU A 208 8.88 -16.20 -4.67
CA GLU A 208 8.79 -14.80 -5.09
C GLU A 208 8.02 -13.94 -4.08
N ILE A 209 6.92 -14.43 -3.51
CA ILE A 209 6.17 -13.71 -2.45
C ILE A 209 7.07 -13.47 -1.24
N LEU A 210 7.81 -14.50 -0.81
CA LEU A 210 8.71 -14.38 0.33
C LEU A 210 9.87 -13.42 0.02
N GLN A 211 10.42 -13.46 -1.19
CA GLN A 211 11.48 -12.55 -1.61
C GLN A 211 10.99 -11.10 -1.68
N GLY A 212 9.79 -10.84 -2.20
CA GLY A 212 9.19 -9.51 -2.18
C GLY A 212 8.96 -8.99 -0.77
N MET A 213 8.47 -9.84 0.15
CA MET A 213 8.33 -9.49 1.56
C MET A 213 9.67 -9.14 2.22
N VAL A 214 10.71 -9.94 1.98
CA VAL A 214 12.05 -9.70 2.52
C VAL A 214 12.64 -8.41 1.95
N GLY A 215 12.58 -8.23 0.63
CA GLY A 215 13.09 -7.04 -0.05
C GLY A 215 12.51 -5.75 0.50
N THR A 216 11.18 -5.67 0.64
CA THR A 216 10.53 -4.49 1.23
C THR A 216 10.94 -4.25 2.69
N LEU A 217 11.14 -5.30 3.49
CA LEU A 217 11.59 -5.12 4.89
C LEU A 217 13.03 -4.63 4.97
N GLU A 218 13.91 -5.15 4.11
CA GLU A 218 15.31 -4.74 4.01
C GLU A 218 15.41 -3.29 3.52
N GLU A 219 14.69 -2.94 2.46
CA GLU A 219 14.63 -1.58 1.93
C GLU A 219 14.13 -0.57 2.97
N VAL A 220 13.05 -0.90 3.70
CA VAL A 220 12.56 -0.05 4.80
C VAL A 220 13.63 0.15 5.88
N ALA A 221 14.34 -0.92 6.25
CA ALA A 221 15.33 -0.87 7.32
C ALA A 221 16.60 -0.10 6.91
N ASP A 222 17.16 -0.45 5.75
CA ASP A 222 18.49 -0.01 5.33
C ASP A 222 18.42 1.29 4.53
N GLU A 223 17.43 1.44 3.66
CA GLU A 223 17.34 2.57 2.72
C GLU A 223 16.39 3.67 3.23
N LYS A 224 15.12 3.35 3.52
CA LYS A 224 14.12 4.37 3.91
C LYS A 224 14.32 4.91 5.34
N LEU A 225 15.00 4.15 6.21
CA LEU A 225 15.34 4.56 7.59
C LEU A 225 16.83 4.64 7.87
N GLY A 226 17.59 3.61 7.47
CA GLY A 226 19.02 3.49 7.75
C GLY A 226 19.84 4.62 7.14
N ALA A 227 19.73 4.83 5.84
CA ALA A 227 20.49 5.88 5.14
C ALA A 227 20.17 7.30 5.67
N PRO A 228 18.90 7.71 5.91
CA PRO A 228 18.59 8.99 6.55
C PRO A 228 19.10 9.11 7.99
N LEU A 229 19.13 8.01 8.76
CA LEU A 229 19.67 8.00 10.12
C LEU A 229 21.19 8.24 10.11
N ASP A 230 21.89 7.63 9.16
CA ASP A 230 23.34 7.79 8.98
C ASP A 230 23.69 9.20 8.50
N SER A 231 22.96 9.72 7.51
CA SER A 231 23.22 11.05 6.95
C SER A 231 22.75 12.19 7.87
N ARG A 232 21.73 11.92 8.71
CA ARG A 232 21.03 12.89 9.58
C ARG A 232 20.40 14.05 8.81
N LYS A 233 20.08 13.85 7.53
CA LYS A 233 19.44 14.86 6.68
C LYS A 233 17.98 14.50 6.48
N LYS A 234 17.10 15.43 6.86
CA LYS A 234 15.65 15.29 6.60
C LYS A 234 15.34 15.12 5.11
N SER A 235 16.12 15.76 4.24
CA SER A 235 15.96 15.69 2.77
C SER A 235 16.18 14.30 2.19
N ASP A 236 16.81 13.40 2.95
CA ASP A 236 17.10 12.05 2.48
C ASP A 236 15.94 11.09 2.81
N LEU A 237 15.00 11.51 3.67
CA LEU A 237 13.75 10.78 3.88
C LEU A 237 12.90 10.86 2.62
N GLU A 238 12.49 9.71 2.10
CA GLU A 238 11.50 9.63 1.03
C GLU A 238 10.19 10.31 1.46
N SER A 239 9.57 11.06 0.55
CA SER A 239 8.40 11.91 0.83
C SER A 239 8.60 13.00 1.90
N PHE A 240 9.81 13.57 2.02
CA PHE A 240 10.05 14.64 3.01
C PHE A 240 9.35 15.96 2.67
N TYR A 241 8.99 16.22 1.41
CA TYR A 241 8.31 17.46 1.02
C TYR A 241 6.92 17.56 1.69
N SER A 242 6.23 16.43 1.79
CA SER A 242 4.89 16.32 2.36
C SER A 242 4.85 15.90 3.83
N ASP A 243 6.01 15.62 4.44
CA ASP A 243 6.12 14.96 5.75
C ASP A 243 5.42 13.58 5.80
N ASN A 244 5.39 12.85 4.69
CA ASN A 244 4.63 11.60 4.54
C ASN A 244 5.44 10.31 4.80
N THR A 245 6.76 10.39 4.99
CA THR A 245 7.66 9.23 5.18
C THR A 245 7.15 8.19 6.18
N ARG A 246 6.58 8.63 7.30
CA ARG A 246 6.02 7.71 8.30
C ARG A 246 4.84 6.89 7.75
N ALA A 247 3.99 7.52 6.94
CA ALA A 247 2.84 6.85 6.35
C ALA A 247 3.27 5.81 5.31
N ASP A 248 4.32 6.11 4.55
CA ASP A 248 4.96 5.22 3.57
C ASP A 248 5.48 3.95 4.26
N ILE A 249 6.37 4.11 5.25
CA ILE A 249 6.90 2.98 6.05
C ILE A 249 5.78 2.13 6.67
N VAL A 250 4.75 2.76 7.23
CA VAL A 250 3.61 2.02 7.82
C VAL A 250 2.83 1.25 6.75
N ALA A 251 2.72 1.80 5.54
CA ALA A 251 2.06 1.15 4.42
C ALA A 251 2.89 -0.03 3.88
N ASN A 252 4.22 0.10 3.74
CA ASN A 252 5.09 -1.01 3.36
C ASN A 252 4.94 -2.21 4.32
N LEU A 253 5.01 -1.94 5.63
CA LEU A 253 4.81 -2.97 6.65
C LEU A 253 3.40 -3.59 6.59
N ALA A 254 2.39 -2.80 6.22
CA ALA A 254 1.03 -3.30 6.03
C ALA A 254 0.94 -4.22 4.82
N GLY A 255 1.60 -3.88 3.72
CA GLY A 255 1.76 -4.71 2.53
C GLY A 255 2.34 -6.08 2.85
N VAL A 256 3.49 -6.11 3.52
CA VAL A 256 4.13 -7.36 3.97
C VAL A 256 3.18 -8.20 4.84
N SER A 257 2.45 -7.56 5.75
CA SER A 257 1.45 -8.24 6.57
C SER A 257 0.29 -8.79 5.74
N GLU A 258 -0.18 -8.08 4.72
CA GLU A 258 -1.24 -8.54 3.81
C GLU A 258 -0.77 -9.73 2.97
N ALA A 259 0.43 -9.65 2.39
CA ALA A 259 1.05 -10.75 1.65
C ALA A 259 1.14 -12.02 2.50
N LEU A 260 1.57 -11.92 3.76
CA LEU A 260 1.66 -13.07 4.66
C LEU A 260 0.28 -13.65 5.04
N GLN A 261 -0.67 -12.79 5.40
CA GLN A 261 -1.94 -13.23 6.00
C GLN A 261 -3.00 -13.65 4.98
N ARG A 262 -2.98 -13.04 3.79
CA ARG A 262 -4.05 -13.19 2.80
C ARG A 262 -3.68 -14.10 1.63
N SER A 263 -2.41 -14.42 1.46
CA SER A 263 -1.95 -15.37 0.45
C SER A 263 -2.17 -16.83 0.84
N GLY A 264 -2.41 -17.16 2.11
CA GLY A 264 -2.42 -18.56 2.57
C GLY A 264 -1.04 -19.10 2.96
N LEU A 265 0.01 -18.28 2.97
CA LEU A 265 1.36 -18.68 3.39
C LEU A 265 1.39 -19.24 4.82
N ILE A 266 0.62 -18.66 5.74
CA ILE A 266 0.53 -19.17 7.12
C ILE A 266 -0.04 -20.60 7.14
N GLN A 267 -1.08 -20.89 6.35
CA GLN A 267 -1.70 -22.21 6.27
C GLN A 267 -0.78 -23.23 5.59
N LEU A 268 -0.04 -22.81 4.54
CA LEU A 268 1.01 -23.62 3.94
C LEU A 268 2.09 -23.96 4.98
N LEU A 269 2.54 -22.97 5.74
CA LEU A 269 3.54 -23.14 6.78
C LEU A 269 3.04 -24.07 7.90
N GLN A 270 1.81 -23.88 8.39
CA GLN A 270 1.18 -24.73 9.39
C GLN A 270 1.10 -26.20 8.95
N SER A 271 0.91 -26.45 7.66
CA SER A 271 0.89 -27.81 7.11
C SER A 271 2.25 -28.50 7.13
N ARG A 272 3.34 -27.72 7.08
CA ARG A 272 4.73 -28.21 7.08
C ARG A 272 5.32 -28.24 8.49
N ASP A 273 4.99 -27.24 9.30
CA ASP A 273 5.39 -27.08 10.70
C ASP A 273 4.31 -26.29 11.46
N ALA A 274 3.48 -27.02 12.21
CA ALA A 274 2.37 -26.45 12.96
C ALA A 274 2.82 -25.46 14.05
N GLN A 275 3.98 -25.67 14.66
CA GLN A 275 4.50 -24.79 15.72
C GLN A 275 4.99 -23.48 15.12
N LEU A 276 5.78 -23.57 14.04
CA LEU A 276 6.28 -22.40 13.33
C LEU A 276 5.13 -21.59 12.73
N GLY A 277 4.17 -22.23 12.06
CA GLY A 277 2.99 -21.57 11.52
C GLY A 277 2.13 -20.88 12.59
N SER A 278 1.93 -21.53 13.74
CA SER A 278 1.21 -20.93 14.88
C SER A 278 1.94 -19.72 15.48
N SER A 279 3.28 -19.71 15.42
CA SER A 279 4.09 -18.60 15.93
C SER A 279 3.88 -17.31 15.12
N LEU A 280 3.68 -17.44 13.80
CA LEU A 280 3.53 -16.33 12.85
C LEU A 280 2.07 -15.89 12.62
N GLN A 281 1.09 -16.68 13.11
CA GLN A 281 -0.34 -16.36 12.96
C GLN A 281 -0.79 -15.12 13.75
N ARG A 282 -0.01 -14.69 14.74
CA ARG A 282 -0.33 -13.50 15.52
C ARG A 282 -0.16 -12.24 14.64
N PRO A 283 -1.12 -11.31 14.62
CA PRO A 283 -0.98 -10.07 13.86
C PRO A 283 0.30 -9.32 14.24
N TRP A 284 1.14 -9.04 13.24
CA TRP A 284 2.42 -8.34 13.40
C TRP A 284 2.20 -6.89 13.85
N MET A 285 1.04 -6.33 13.52
CA MET A 285 0.60 -5.01 13.96
C MET A 285 -0.67 -5.14 14.79
N ARG A 286 -0.52 -5.16 16.12
CA ARG A 286 -1.66 -4.88 17.01
C ARG A 286 -1.98 -3.40 16.93
N PRO A 287 -3.24 -2.98 16.73
CA PRO A 287 -3.67 -1.68 17.22
C PRO A 287 -3.33 -1.65 18.71
N ARG A 288 -2.56 -0.66 19.18
CA ARG A 288 -2.34 -0.49 20.62
C ARG A 288 -3.72 -0.39 21.29
N PRO A 289 -4.06 -1.22 22.29
CA PRO A 289 -5.21 -0.94 23.13
C PRO A 289 -4.90 0.34 23.91
N GLY A 290 -5.64 1.43 23.63
CA GLY A 290 -5.63 2.63 24.46
C GLY A 290 -4.73 3.79 24.00
N HIS A 291 -5.18 4.53 22.99
CA HIS A 291 -5.03 5.99 22.99
C HIS A 291 -6.43 6.59 22.89
N ALA A 292 -7.17 6.50 24.00
CA ALA A 292 -8.27 7.42 24.24
C ALA A 292 -7.69 8.84 24.21
N HIS A 293 -8.40 9.73 23.52
CA HIS A 293 -8.09 11.14 23.39
C HIS A 293 -7.61 11.78 24.71
N CYS A 294 -6.35 12.21 24.74
CA CYS A 294 -6.01 13.39 25.52
C CYS A 294 -6.37 14.61 24.66
N GLN A 295 -7.64 15.00 24.68
CA GLN A 295 -7.96 16.41 24.51
C GLN A 295 -7.43 17.12 25.74
N ARG A 296 -6.38 17.93 25.57
CA ARG A 296 -6.04 18.95 26.57
C ARG A 296 -6.70 20.25 26.13
N SER A 297 -7.54 20.73 27.04
CA SER A 297 -8.02 22.09 27.22
C SER A 297 -7.00 23.17 26.89
#